data_AF-A0A4U9IHV5-F1
#
_entry.id   AF-A0A4U9IHV5-F1
#
_cell.length_a   1.000
_cell.length_b   1.000
_cell.length_c   1.000
_cell.angle_alpha   90.00
_cell.angle_beta   90.00
_cell.angle_gamma   90.00
#
_symmetry.space_group_name_H-M   'P 1'
#
loop_
_entity.id
_entity.type
_entity.pdbx_description
1 polymer ?
#
loop_
_entity_poly.entity_id
_entity_poly.type
_entity_poly.pdbx_seq_one_letter_code
_entity_poly.pdbx_strand_id
1 'polypeptide(L)'
;MIAPTGAHLDHPALARFLEAQRGSRPGLKIVIDELKTLQTWDNGAVLHYRETQTRPDQPVNVRWSSAVLNQEGDTITWRLLHETTQL
;
A
#
# COMPACT_ATOMS: atom_id res chain seq x y z
N MET A 1 2.40 -1.54 8.86
CA MET A 1 2.86 -0.82 7.65
C MET A 1 4.13 -0.06 8.00
N ILE A 2 5.06 0.07 7.05
CA ILE A 2 6.16 1.03 7.06
C ILE A 2 5.91 1.99 5.91
N ALA A 3 5.66 3.26 6.23
CA ALA A 3 5.39 4.31 5.25
C ALA A 3 6.69 4.77 4.55
N PRO A 4 6.62 5.50 3.41
CA PRO A 4 7.82 5.99 2.73
C PRO A 4 8.70 6.92 3.57
N THR A 5 8.14 7.51 4.62
CA THR A 5 8.87 8.30 5.62
C THR A 5 9.69 7.45 6.60
N GLY A 6 9.58 6.12 6.55
CA GLY A 6 10.11 5.18 7.53
C GLY A 6 9.22 4.99 8.77
N ALA A 7 8.08 5.67 8.85
CA ALA A 7 7.19 5.56 10.00
C ALA A 7 6.54 4.17 10.09
N HIS A 8 6.60 3.56 11.27
CA HIS A 8 5.91 2.31 11.57
C HIS A 8 4.48 2.59 12.05
N LEU A 9 3.50 2.04 11.34
CA LEU A 9 2.08 2.13 11.69
C LEU A 9 1.55 0.71 11.94
N ASP A 10 1.08 0.46 13.16
CA ASP A 10 0.28 -0.72 13.47
C ASP A 10 -1.16 -0.57 12.91
N HIS A 11 -2.00 -1.58 13.13
CA HIS A 11 -3.36 -1.57 12.60
C HIS A 11 -4.20 -0.40 13.15
N PRO A 12 -4.30 -0.15 14.47
CA PRO A 12 -5.04 1.01 14.99
C PRO A 12 -4.52 2.36 14.49
N ALA A 13 -3.19 2.54 14.42
CA ALA A 13 -2.60 3.78 13.93
C ALA A 13 -2.92 3.99 12.45
N LEU A 14 -2.83 2.94 11.64
CA LEU A 14 -3.18 3.00 10.22
C LEU A 14 -4.67 3.29 10.01
N ALA A 15 -5.56 2.61 10.74
CA ALA A 15 -7.00 2.86 10.67
C ALA A 15 -7.35 4.32 10.99
N ARG A 16 -6.80 4.85 12.10
CA ARG A 16 -6.98 6.26 12.47
C ARG A 16 -6.42 7.23 11.43
N PHE A 17 -5.25 6.92 10.86
CA PHE A 17 -4.67 7.72 9.81
C PHE A 17 -5.58 7.78 8.58
N LEU A 18 -6.07 6.63 8.12
CA LEU A 18 -6.99 6.56 6.98
C LEU A 18 -8.29 7.31 7.27
N GLU A 19 -8.83 7.22 8.49
CA GLU A 19 -10.03 7.99 8.83
C GLU A 19 -9.80 9.49 8.84
N ALA A 20 -8.67 9.96 9.37
CA ALA A 20 -8.31 11.37 9.32
C ALA A 20 -8.08 11.88 7.88
N GLN A 21 -7.74 10.99 6.95
CA GLN A 21 -7.53 11.32 5.53
C GLN A 21 -8.77 11.10 4.66
N ARG A 22 -9.87 10.59 5.22
CA ARG A 22 -11.08 10.30 4.45
C ARG A 22 -11.60 11.59 3.80
N GLY A 23 -11.74 11.56 2.48
CA GLY A 23 -12.23 12.70 1.69
C GLY A 23 -11.27 13.90 1.59
N SER A 24 -10.07 13.83 2.17
CA SER A 24 -9.13 14.97 2.21
C SER A 24 -8.39 15.24 0.89
N ARG A 25 -8.53 14.34 -0.10
CA ARG A 25 -7.81 14.39 -1.38
C ARG A 25 -8.78 14.29 -2.57
N PRO A 26 -9.55 15.36 -2.87
CA PRO A 26 -10.45 15.37 -4.02
C PRO A 26 -9.70 15.08 -5.32
N GLY A 27 -10.30 14.26 -6.18
CA GLY A 27 -9.71 13.89 -7.47
C GLY A 27 -8.48 12.97 -7.37
N LEU A 28 -8.20 12.37 -6.20
CA LEU A 28 -7.16 11.36 -6.07
C LEU A 28 -7.44 10.16 -6.97
N LYS A 29 -6.50 9.86 -7.86
CA LYS A 29 -6.46 8.64 -8.65
C LYS A 29 -5.23 7.83 -8.26
N ILE A 30 -5.44 6.56 -7.96
CA ILE A 30 -4.40 5.58 -7.63
C ILE A 30 -4.35 4.56 -8.77
N VAL A 31 -3.16 4.31 -9.31
CA VAL A 31 -2.91 3.28 -10.32
C VAL A 31 -1.87 2.32 -9.76
N ILE A 32 -2.15 1.02 -9.86
CA ILE A 32 -1.23 -0.05 -9.52
C ILE A 32 -0.76 -0.71 -10.82
N ASP A 33 0.53 -0.82 -11.00
CA ASP A 33 1.16 -1.53 -12.11
C ASP A 33 2.45 -2.23 -11.65
N GLU A 34 3.18 -2.87 -12.58
CA GLU A 34 4.38 -3.66 -12.27
C GLU A 34 4.16 -4.72 -11.17
N LEU A 35 2.91 -5.19 -11.02
CA LEU A 35 2.52 -6.16 -10.01
C LEU A 35 3.16 -7.52 -10.29
N LYS A 36 3.96 -7.99 -9.34
CA LYS A 36 4.65 -9.28 -9.39
C LYS A 36 4.44 -10.03 -8.09
N THR A 37 4.10 -11.30 -8.19
CA THR A 37 4.18 -12.23 -7.07
C THR A 37 5.63 -12.70 -6.94
N LEU A 38 6.29 -12.36 -5.83
CA LEU A 38 7.68 -12.75 -5.58
C LEU A 38 7.79 -14.16 -5.00
N GLN A 39 6.85 -14.53 -4.13
CA GLN A 39 6.81 -15.85 -3.50
C GLN A 39 5.38 -16.15 -3.04
N THR A 40 5.03 -17.44 -3.04
CA THR A 40 3.79 -17.98 -2.47
C THR A 40 4.09 -19.12 -1.52
N TRP A 41 3.17 -19.37 -0.60
CA TRP A 41 3.07 -20.55 0.25
C TRP A 41 1.59 -20.88 0.47
N ASP A 42 1.29 -21.98 1.18
CA ASP A 42 -0.06 -22.54 1.30
C ASP A 42 -1.16 -21.51 1.60
N ASN A 43 -0.85 -20.53 2.45
CA ASN A 43 -1.82 -19.51 2.90
C ASN A 43 -1.27 -18.09 2.79
N GLY A 44 -0.41 -17.80 1.81
CA GLY A 44 0.04 -16.43 1.63
C GLY A 44 1.00 -16.19 0.49
N ALA A 45 1.32 -14.90 0.30
CA ALA A 45 2.18 -14.44 -0.76
C ALA A 45 2.93 -13.16 -0.37
N VAL A 46 4.08 -12.95 -1.02
CA VAL A 46 4.73 -11.64 -1.10
C VAL A 46 4.49 -11.07 -2.49
N LEU A 47 3.90 -9.88 -2.53
CA LEU A 47 3.69 -9.11 -3.76
C LEU A 47 4.64 -7.91 -3.78
N HIS A 48 5.10 -7.56 -4.97
CA HIS A 48 5.82 -6.34 -5.23
C HIS A 48 5.12 -5.58 -6.35
N TYR A 49 4.87 -4.30 -6.18
CA TYR A 49 4.16 -3.48 -7.15
C TYR A 49 4.57 -2.02 -7.07
N ARG A 50 4.28 -1.28 -8.15
CA ARG A 50 4.38 0.18 -8.17
C ARG A 50 3.00 0.78 -8.04
N GLU A 51 2.93 1.83 -7.25
CA GLU A 51 1.73 2.64 -7.07
C GLU A 51 2.01 4.08 -7.52
N THR A 52 1.16 4.60 -8.40
CA THR A 52 1.19 5.99 -8.86
C THR A 52 -0.07 6.70 -8.38
N GLN A 53 0.12 7.73 -7.56
CA GLN A 53 -0.95 8.60 -7.08
C GLN A 53 -0.90 9.94 -7.82
N THR A 54 -2.05 10.35 -8.36
CA THR A 54 -2.22 11.61 -9.08
C THR A 54 -3.39 12.39 -8.54
N ARG A 55 -3.31 13.72 -8.59
CA ARG A 55 -4.38 14.66 -8.25
C ARG A 55 -4.31 15.85 -9.22
N PRO A 56 -5.44 16.53 -9.50
CA PRO A 56 -5.43 17.76 -10.28
C PRO A 56 -4.43 18.77 -9.70
N ASP A 57 -3.62 19.38 -10.57
CA ASP A 57 -2.67 20.46 -10.24
C ASP A 57 -1.65 20.15 -9.12
N GLN A 58 -1.38 18.86 -8.86
CA GLN A 58 -0.43 18.41 -7.85
C GLN A 58 0.64 17.51 -8.47
N PRO A 59 1.85 17.47 -7.88
CA PRO A 59 2.89 16.54 -8.32
C PRO A 59 2.41 15.09 -8.27
N VAL A 60 2.83 14.31 -9.26
CA VAL A 60 2.64 12.86 -9.29
C VAL A 60 3.51 12.25 -8.21
N ASN A 61 2.93 11.39 -7.37
CA ASN A 61 3.65 10.66 -6.34
C ASN A 61 3.74 9.19 -6.73
N VAL A 62 4.95 8.70 -6.97
CA VAL A 62 5.22 7.31 -7.32
C VAL A 62 5.93 6.62 -6.16
N ARG A 63 5.47 5.42 -5.78
CA ARG A 63 6.07 4.60 -4.73
C ARG A 63 6.14 3.14 -5.14
N TRP A 64 7.15 2.44 -4.64
CA TRP A 64 7.25 1.00 -4.72
C TRP A 64 6.76 0.39 -3.41
N SER A 65 6.11 -0.76 -3.50
CA SER A 65 5.51 -1.44 -2.35
C SER A 65 5.87 -2.91 -2.34
N SER A 66 6.19 -3.42 -1.15
CA SER A 66 6.26 -4.85 -0.86
C SER A 66 5.17 -5.19 0.15
N ALA A 67 4.23 -6.04 -0.26
CA ALA A 67 3.09 -6.46 0.54
C ALA A 67 3.19 -7.94 0.89
N VAL A 68 3.01 -8.25 2.18
CA VAL A 68 2.86 -9.63 2.66
C VAL A 68 1.38 -9.85 2.93
N LEU A 69 0.81 -10.82 2.24
CA LEU A 69 -0.60 -11.18 2.35
C LEU A 69 -0.74 -12.55 3.00
N ASN A 70 -1.77 -12.70 3.82
CA ASN A 70 -2.20 -13.97 4.38
C ASN A 70 -3.57 -14.33 3.78
N GLN A 71 -3.85 -15.62 3.65
CA GLN A 71 -5.15 -16.14 3.27
C GLN A 71 -5.74 -16.95 4.42
N GLU A 72 -6.95 -16.60 4.83
CA GLU A 72 -7.73 -17.29 5.87
C GLU A 72 -9.08 -17.68 5.27
N GLY A 73 -9.19 -18.96 4.84
CA GLY A 73 -10.31 -19.42 4.01
C GLY A 73 -10.35 -18.63 2.70
N ASP A 74 -11.47 -17.97 2.42
CA ASP A 74 -11.65 -17.13 1.23
C ASP A 74 -11.23 -15.66 1.46
N THR A 75 -10.72 -15.33 2.65
CA THR A 75 -10.36 -13.95 3.01
C THR A 75 -8.87 -13.71 2.84
N ILE A 76 -8.50 -12.69 2.06
CA ILE A 76 -7.13 -12.19 1.98
C ILE A 76 -6.95 -11.04 2.96
N THR A 77 -5.95 -11.13 3.84
CA THR A 77 -5.60 -10.11 4.82
C THR A 77 -4.20 -9.56 4.59
N TRP A 78 -4.01 -8.29 4.94
CA TRP A 78 -2.70 -7.63 4.89
C TRP A 78 -1.93 -7.93 6.16
N ARG A 79 -0.78 -8.59 6.04
CA ARG A 79 0.10 -8.87 7.18
C ARG A 79 1.17 -7.81 7.37
N LEU A 80 1.72 -7.30 6.26
CA LEU A 80 2.71 -6.22 6.23
C LEU A 80 2.59 -5.47 4.90
N LEU A 81 2.85 -4.17 4.96
CA LEU A 81 3.09 -3.32 3.79
C LEU A 81 4.31 -2.45 4.10
N HIS A 82 5.28 -2.42 3.19
CA HIS A 82 6.43 -1.52 3.25
C HIS A 82 6.52 -0.76 1.94
N GLU A 83 6.55 0.56 2.01
CA GLU A 83 6.60 1.45 0.87
C GLU A 83 7.91 2.24 0.81
N THR A 84 8.39 2.52 -0.40
CA THR A 84 9.51 3.44 -0.66
C THR A 84 9.13 4.41 -1.78
N THR A 85 9.51 5.68 -1.65
CA THR A 85 9.28 6.67 -2.71
C THR A 85 10.20 6.39 -3.89
N GLN A 86 9.70 6.52 -5.11
CA GLN A 86 10.54 6.56 -6.31
C GLN A 86 11.08 7.98 -6.48
N LEU A 87 12.41 8.12 -6.47
CA LEU A 87 13.11 9.38 -6.72
C LEU A 87 13.06 9.78 -8.21
#